data_AF-A0A8T5MRN1-F1
#
_entry.id   AF-A0A8T5MRN1-F1
#
_cell.length_a   1.000
_cell.length_b   1.000
_cell.length_c   1.000
_cell.angle_alpha   90.00
_cell.angle_beta   90.00
_cell.angle_gamma   90.00
#
_symmetry.space_group_name_H-M   'P 1'
#
loop_
_entity.id
_entity.type
_entity.pdbx_description
1 polymer ?
#
loop_
_entity_poly.entity_id
_entity_poly.type
_entity_poly.pdbx_seq_one_letter_code
_entity_poly.pdbx_strand_id
1 'polypeptide(L)'
;MKPKWYVEKRKRAQEMLKRAKPAKYGSDVDLDVFNMQVPSHGKVDEIVELSEAVRSASRTVGTRDDEEYRSGTYFQYDNDVVYLKYTEWLKEHLPEGLIVLSTDDAIRTYPWLEKYWFRELPMGLDKYTSYVAANSVGGAFVWVQEGAKIDYPIQACLFMGTDMMA
;
A
#
# COMPACT_ATOMS: atom_id res chain seq x y z
N MET A 1 -9.27 -15.60 3.75
CA MET A 1 -10.24 -15.59 2.61
C MET A 1 -10.70 -14.16 2.38
N LYS A 2 -10.83 -13.69 1.12
CA LYS A 2 -11.26 -12.30 0.83
C LYS A 2 -12.79 -12.15 1.02
N PRO A 3 -13.30 -11.03 1.56
CA PRO A 3 -14.73 -10.85 1.80
C PRO A 3 -15.50 -10.64 0.49
N LYS A 4 -16.79 -11.02 0.47
CA LYS A 4 -17.64 -10.99 -0.73
C LYS A 4 -17.72 -9.59 -1.36
N TRP A 5 -17.92 -8.56 -0.54
CA TRP A 5 -18.01 -7.17 -1.02
C TRP A 5 -16.76 -6.73 -1.80
N TYR A 6 -15.58 -7.17 -1.35
CA TYR A 6 -14.32 -6.81 -1.97
C TYR A 6 -14.17 -7.49 -3.34
N VAL A 7 -14.55 -8.76 -3.43
CA VAL A 7 -14.58 -9.50 -4.70
C VAL A 7 -15.55 -8.85 -5.70
N GLU A 8 -16.72 -8.44 -5.24
CA GLU A 8 -17.73 -7.78 -6.07
C GLU A 8 -17.26 -6.40 -6.56
N LYS A 9 -16.67 -5.59 -5.68
CA LYS A 9 -16.06 -4.30 -6.04
C LYS A 9 -14.95 -4.48 -7.08
N ARG A 10 -14.08 -5.48 -6.94
CA ARG A 10 -13.03 -5.81 -7.93
C ARG A 10 -13.63 -6.20 -9.28
N LYS A 11 -14.65 -7.05 -9.29
CA LYS A 11 -15.35 -7.43 -10.54
C LYS A 11 -15.96 -6.21 -11.23
N ARG A 12 -16.59 -5.31 -10.45
CA ARG A 12 -17.11 -4.04 -10.99
C ARG A 12 -16.01 -3.17 -11.55
N ALA A 13 -14.86 -3.07 -10.88
CA ALA A 13 -13.70 -2.32 -11.36
C ALA A 13 -13.15 -2.90 -12.67
N GLN A 14 -13.11 -4.22 -12.84
CA GLN A 14 -12.72 -4.87 -14.10
C GLN A 14 -13.64 -4.47 -15.26
N GLU A 15 -14.96 -4.41 -15.04
CA GLU A 15 -15.90 -3.94 -16.07
C GLU A 15 -15.76 -2.43 -16.34
N MET A 16 -15.39 -1.64 -15.34
CA MET A 16 -15.09 -0.21 -15.53
C MET A 16 -13.81 -0.02 -16.35
N LEU A 17 -12.77 -0.78 -16.07
CA LEU A 17 -11.48 -0.73 -16.77
C LEU A 17 -11.63 -0.94 -18.28
N LYS A 18 -12.45 -1.91 -18.72
CA LYS A 18 -12.70 -2.19 -20.15
C LYS A 18 -13.21 -1.00 -20.95
N ARG A 19 -13.85 -0.02 -20.29
CA ARG A 19 -14.44 1.18 -20.90
C ARG A 19 -13.83 2.48 -20.34
N ALA A 20 -12.80 2.36 -19.52
CA ALA A 20 -12.20 3.49 -18.85
C ALA A 20 -11.46 4.37 -19.84
N LYS A 21 -11.49 5.68 -19.61
CA LYS A 21 -10.79 6.66 -20.42
C LYS A 21 -9.43 6.97 -19.79
N PRO A 22 -8.45 7.44 -20.58
CA PRO A 22 -7.25 8.07 -20.05
C PRO A 22 -7.55 9.17 -19.03
N ALA A 23 -6.58 9.47 -18.17
CA ALA A 23 -6.69 10.62 -17.28
C ALA A 23 -6.82 11.92 -18.09
N LYS A 24 -7.47 12.92 -17.50
CA LYS A 24 -7.70 14.23 -18.13
C LYS A 24 -6.39 14.98 -18.46
N TYR A 25 -5.34 14.72 -17.69
CA TYR A 25 -4.05 15.40 -17.79
C TYR A 25 -2.92 14.39 -17.83
N GLY A 26 -1.79 14.80 -18.42
CA GLY A 26 -0.61 13.95 -18.58
C GLY A 26 -0.66 13.07 -19.82
N SER A 27 0.45 12.36 -20.07
CA SER A 27 0.53 11.40 -21.17
C SER A 27 -0.31 10.18 -20.87
N ASP A 28 -0.89 9.61 -21.92
CA ASP A 28 -1.59 8.33 -21.80
C ASP A 28 -0.58 7.19 -21.72
N VAL A 29 -0.52 6.52 -20.58
CA VAL A 29 0.39 5.40 -20.33
C VAL A 29 -0.31 4.12 -20.74
N ASP A 30 0.22 3.38 -21.70
CA ASP A 30 -0.29 2.07 -22.05
C ASP A 30 -0.08 1.10 -20.87
N LEU A 31 -1.16 0.51 -20.35
CA LEU A 31 -1.07 -0.38 -19.19
C LEU A 31 -0.77 -1.84 -19.61
N ASP A 32 -0.94 -2.17 -20.89
CA ASP A 32 -0.76 -3.54 -21.39
C ASP A 32 0.72 -3.90 -21.57
N VAL A 33 1.62 -2.91 -21.58
CA VAL A 33 3.07 -3.13 -21.66
C VAL A 33 3.70 -3.49 -20.31
N PHE A 34 2.96 -3.32 -19.21
CA PHE A 34 3.45 -3.59 -17.86
C PHE A 34 2.94 -4.93 -17.32
N ASN A 35 3.76 -5.58 -16.48
CA ASN A 35 3.45 -6.88 -15.89
C ASN A 35 3.18 -6.77 -14.39
N MET A 36 2.04 -7.32 -13.96
CA MET A 36 1.69 -7.46 -12.53
C MET A 36 2.36 -8.67 -11.87
N GLN A 37 2.77 -9.67 -12.64
CA GLN A 37 3.40 -10.88 -12.12
C GLN A 37 4.91 -10.68 -12.07
N VAL A 38 5.38 -10.18 -10.94
CA VAL A 38 6.80 -10.07 -10.61
C VAL A 38 7.18 -11.11 -9.55
N PRO A 39 8.44 -11.58 -9.52
CA PRO A 39 8.92 -12.45 -8.44
C PRO A 39 8.67 -11.81 -7.08
N SER A 40 8.30 -12.63 -6.10
CA SER A 40 8.16 -12.15 -4.73
C SER A 40 9.52 -11.79 -4.14
N HIS A 41 9.57 -10.69 -3.40
CA HIS A 41 10.79 -10.23 -2.71
C HIS A 41 10.94 -10.82 -1.30
N GLY A 42 9.92 -11.53 -0.81
CA GLY A 42 9.89 -12.08 0.54
C GLY A 42 9.68 -11.00 1.62
N LYS A 43 9.30 -11.45 2.82
CA LYS A 43 9.23 -10.56 3.99
C LYS A 43 10.58 -10.55 4.70
N VAL A 44 10.95 -9.39 5.20
CA VAL A 44 12.10 -9.20 6.08
C VAL A 44 11.62 -8.90 7.49
N ASP A 45 12.39 -9.33 8.48
CA ASP A 45 12.08 -9.02 9.87
C ASP A 45 12.62 -7.65 10.24
N GLU A 46 13.75 -7.21 9.71
CA GLU A 46 14.30 -5.88 9.97
C GLU A 46 14.56 -5.13 8.66
N ILE A 47 14.33 -3.81 8.62
CA ILE A 47 14.53 -3.03 7.39
C ILE A 47 15.97 -3.12 6.89
N VAL A 48 16.94 -3.31 7.79
CA VAL A 48 18.37 -3.46 7.47
C VAL A 48 18.71 -4.74 6.69
N GLU A 49 17.80 -5.73 6.68
CA GLU A 49 17.94 -6.96 5.87
C GLU A 49 17.70 -6.71 4.38
N LEU A 50 17.07 -5.58 4.00
CA LEU A 50 17.02 -5.14 2.61
C LEU A 50 18.43 -4.84 2.09
N SER A 51 18.65 -5.10 0.79
CA SER A 51 19.95 -4.87 0.17
C SER A 51 20.41 -3.42 0.31
N GLU A 52 21.73 -3.21 0.40
CA GLU A 52 22.30 -1.86 0.55
C GLU A 52 21.90 -0.93 -0.60
N ALA A 53 21.74 -1.46 -1.82
CA ALA A 53 21.28 -0.69 -2.96
C ALA A 53 19.86 -0.14 -2.75
N VAL A 54 18.93 -0.99 -2.27
CA VAL A 54 17.54 -0.61 -1.98
C VAL A 54 17.50 0.40 -0.83
N ARG A 55 18.24 0.15 0.26
CA ARG A 55 18.30 1.06 1.42
C ARG A 55 18.90 2.41 1.05
N SER A 56 20.00 2.41 0.29
CA SER A 56 20.66 3.63 -0.17
C SER A 56 19.74 4.48 -1.04
N ALA A 57 19.07 3.88 -2.02
CA ALA A 57 18.07 4.57 -2.84
C ALA A 57 16.91 5.12 -2.00
N SER A 58 16.42 4.33 -1.04
CA SER A 58 15.31 4.75 -0.15
C SER A 58 15.70 5.91 0.76
N ARG A 59 16.95 5.98 1.22
CA ARG A 59 17.45 7.13 2.01
C ARG A 59 17.41 8.43 1.22
N THR A 60 17.59 8.40 -0.11
CA THR A 60 17.52 9.61 -0.95
C THR A 60 16.15 10.27 -0.96
N VAL A 61 15.09 9.51 -0.65
CA VAL A 61 13.70 10.00 -0.55
C VAL A 61 13.23 10.16 0.91
N GLY A 62 14.15 10.10 1.88
CA GLY A 62 13.88 10.39 3.29
C GLY A 62 13.50 9.20 4.17
N THR A 63 13.52 7.98 3.63
CA THR A 63 13.37 6.75 4.43
C THR A 63 14.57 6.58 5.35
N ARG A 64 14.33 6.33 6.64
CA ARG A 64 15.37 6.01 7.61
C ARG A 64 15.37 4.52 7.92
N ASP A 65 16.48 3.85 7.65
CA ASP A 65 16.68 2.43 7.94
C ASP A 65 17.15 2.16 9.38
N ASP A 66 17.53 3.19 10.14
CA ASP A 66 17.70 3.10 11.60
C ASP A 66 16.38 3.25 12.37
N GLU A 67 15.30 3.63 11.68
CA GLU A 67 13.98 3.92 12.24
C GLU A 67 13.97 4.92 13.41
N GLU A 68 15.05 5.70 13.58
CA GLU A 68 15.13 6.72 14.62
C GLU A 68 14.11 7.83 14.35
N TYR A 69 13.45 8.27 15.42
CA TYR A 69 12.39 9.28 15.34
C TYR A 69 11.30 8.90 14.31
N ARG A 70 10.96 7.60 14.25
CA ARG A 70 9.83 7.07 13.49
C ARG A 70 8.93 6.29 14.42
N SER A 71 7.63 6.42 14.19
CA SER A 71 6.61 5.65 14.91
C SER A 71 6.34 4.30 14.24
N GLY A 72 6.62 4.19 12.95
CA GLY A 72 6.62 2.93 12.23
C GLY A 72 7.06 3.11 10.79
N THR A 73 7.25 1.97 10.14
CA THR A 73 7.77 1.88 8.78
C THR A 73 6.93 0.90 7.99
N TYR A 74 6.48 1.36 6.83
CA TYR A 74 5.92 0.55 5.77
C TYR A 74 6.88 0.54 4.59
N PHE A 75 7.24 -0.63 4.11
CA PHE A 75 8.05 -0.79 2.91
C PHE A 75 7.37 -1.77 1.95
N GLN A 76 7.06 -1.28 0.76
CA GLN A 76 6.58 -2.09 -0.35
C GLN A 76 7.67 -2.14 -1.43
N TYR A 77 8.02 -3.35 -1.85
CA TYR A 77 8.89 -3.59 -2.99
C TYR A 77 8.03 -4.19 -4.10
N ASP A 78 7.87 -3.44 -5.19
CA ASP A 78 7.01 -3.77 -6.33
C ASP A 78 5.59 -4.05 -5.83
N ASN A 79 5.15 -5.31 -5.88
CA ASN A 79 3.82 -5.74 -5.46
C ASN A 79 3.75 -6.26 -4.02
N ASP A 80 4.89 -6.42 -3.35
CA ASP A 80 4.96 -7.07 -2.04
C ASP A 80 5.17 -6.06 -0.91
N VAL A 81 4.35 -6.19 0.14
CA VAL A 81 4.64 -5.54 1.43
C VAL A 81 5.73 -6.37 2.14
N VAL A 82 6.98 -5.96 1.93
CA VAL A 82 8.17 -6.67 2.42
C VAL A 82 8.49 -6.36 3.87
N TYR A 83 8.12 -5.17 4.36
CA TYR A 83 8.33 -4.76 5.75
C TYR A 83 7.17 -3.91 6.26
N LEU A 84 6.67 -4.25 7.44
CA LEU A 84 5.70 -3.45 8.17
C LEU A 84 5.91 -3.64 9.66
N LYS A 85 6.50 -2.64 10.32
CA LYS A 85 6.69 -2.61 11.76
C LYS A 85 6.38 -1.23 12.33
N TYR A 86 6.11 -1.21 13.62
CA TYR A 86 5.91 -0.01 14.42
C TYR A 86 6.60 -0.20 15.76
N THR A 87 6.97 0.92 16.38
CA THR A 87 7.79 0.91 17.60
C THR A 87 7.16 0.09 18.72
N GLU A 88 7.98 -0.58 19.53
CA GLU A 88 7.52 -1.31 20.72
C GLU A 88 6.75 -0.38 21.67
N TRP A 89 7.16 0.89 21.76
CA TRP A 89 6.44 1.88 22.55
C TRP A 89 4.97 2.03 22.10
N LEU A 90 4.70 2.12 20.79
CA LEU A 90 3.33 2.19 20.27
C LEU A 90 2.55 0.89 20.50
N LYS A 91 3.21 -0.28 20.38
CA LYS A 91 2.59 -1.57 20.71
C LYS A 91 2.13 -1.62 22.16
N GLU A 92 2.95 -1.13 23.08
CA GLU A 92 2.69 -1.20 24.52
C GLU A 92 1.71 -0.11 24.99
N HIS A 93 1.83 1.11 24.50
CA HIS A 93 1.14 2.28 25.05
C HIS A 93 -0.08 2.70 24.24
N LEU A 94 -0.16 2.34 22.96
CA LEU A 94 -1.28 2.61 22.07
C LEU A 94 -1.70 1.37 21.26
N PRO A 95 -1.89 0.19 21.90
CA PRO A 95 -2.19 -1.07 21.19
C PRO A 95 -3.42 -0.98 20.29
N GLU A 96 -4.41 -0.16 20.68
CA GLU A 96 -5.60 0.14 19.87
C GLU A 96 -5.58 1.56 19.29
N GLY A 97 -4.69 2.44 19.76
CA GLY A 97 -4.65 3.85 19.37
C GLY A 97 -4.16 4.10 17.94
N LEU A 98 -3.28 3.23 17.43
CA LEU A 98 -2.78 3.26 16.06
C LEU A 98 -2.80 1.84 15.48
N ILE A 99 -3.59 1.66 14.42
CA ILE A 99 -3.66 0.41 13.67
C ILE A 99 -2.97 0.64 12.32
N VAL A 100 -1.88 -0.09 12.09
CA VAL A 100 -1.21 -0.14 10.78
C VAL A 100 -1.19 -1.58 10.29
N LEU A 101 -1.81 -1.84 9.15
CA LEU A 101 -1.88 -3.17 8.54
C LEU A 101 -1.54 -3.09 7.06
N SER A 102 -1.26 -4.24 6.45
CA SER A 102 -1.41 -4.35 5.00
C SER A 102 -2.88 -4.11 4.65
N THR A 103 -3.13 -3.54 3.47
CA THR A 103 -4.52 -3.29 3.03
C THR A 103 -5.30 -4.60 2.91
N ASP A 104 -4.67 -5.67 2.45
CA ASP A 104 -5.26 -7.00 2.37
C ASP A 104 -5.70 -7.55 3.74
N ASP A 105 -4.92 -7.30 4.80
CA ASP A 105 -5.28 -7.72 6.15
C ASP A 105 -6.38 -6.82 6.73
N ALA A 106 -6.30 -5.51 6.52
CA ALA A 106 -7.36 -4.58 6.96
C ALA A 106 -8.72 -4.90 6.35
N ILE A 107 -8.77 -5.27 5.06
CA ILE A 107 -10.00 -5.71 4.38
C ILE A 107 -10.63 -6.93 5.05
N ARG A 108 -9.82 -7.86 5.57
CA ARG A 108 -10.30 -9.07 6.24
C ARG A 108 -10.72 -8.78 7.69
N THR A 109 -9.99 -7.91 8.37
CA THR A 109 -10.18 -7.60 9.79
C THR A 109 -11.33 -6.61 10.02
N TYR A 110 -11.53 -5.66 9.12
CA TYR A 110 -12.48 -4.55 9.30
C TYR A 110 -13.56 -4.52 8.21
N PRO A 111 -14.68 -5.23 8.38
CA PRO A 111 -15.77 -5.25 7.38
C PRO A 111 -16.33 -3.87 7.06
N TRP A 112 -16.30 -2.94 8.02
CA TRP A 112 -16.76 -1.56 7.82
C TRP A 112 -15.92 -0.76 6.82
N LEU A 113 -14.72 -1.25 6.45
CA LEU A 113 -13.86 -0.63 5.45
C LEU A 113 -14.52 -0.55 4.08
N GLU A 114 -15.50 -1.42 3.79
CA GLU A 114 -16.32 -1.35 2.57
C GLU A 114 -16.88 0.06 2.33
N LYS A 115 -17.27 0.76 3.40
CA LYS A 115 -17.85 2.11 3.33
C LYS A 115 -16.85 3.17 2.86
N TYR A 116 -15.55 2.91 3.01
CA TYR A 116 -14.46 3.83 2.66
C TYR A 116 -13.73 3.40 1.38
N TRP A 117 -13.86 2.13 0.98
CA TRP A 117 -13.18 1.57 -0.18
C TRP A 117 -13.59 2.26 -1.50
N PHE A 118 -12.64 2.99 -2.09
CA PHE A 118 -12.83 3.86 -3.26
C PHE A 118 -14.01 4.85 -3.12
N ARG A 119 -14.21 5.40 -1.90
CA ARG A 119 -15.21 6.44 -1.64
C ARG A 119 -14.73 7.81 -2.15
N GLU A 120 -13.55 8.23 -1.72
CA GLU A 120 -13.00 9.56 -2.06
C GLU A 120 -12.39 9.60 -3.46
N LEU A 121 -11.74 8.50 -3.88
CA LEU A 121 -11.22 8.32 -5.22
C LEU A 121 -12.07 7.28 -5.96
N PRO A 122 -12.95 7.67 -6.90
CA PRO A 122 -13.86 6.73 -7.55
C PRO A 122 -13.11 5.72 -8.42
N MET A 123 -13.52 4.44 -8.36
CA MET A 123 -12.91 3.37 -9.19
C MET A 123 -12.97 3.66 -10.70
N GLY A 124 -13.95 4.43 -11.17
CA GLY A 124 -14.16 4.72 -12.59
C GLY A 124 -13.71 6.12 -13.02
N LEU A 125 -12.84 6.79 -12.26
CA LEU A 125 -12.39 8.14 -12.59
C LEU A 125 -11.62 8.14 -13.93
N ASP A 126 -10.72 7.19 -14.10
CA ASP A 126 -9.92 6.96 -15.30
C ASP A 126 -9.45 5.50 -15.35
N LYS A 127 -8.67 5.16 -16.38
CA LYS A 127 -8.13 3.81 -16.55
C LYS A 127 -7.17 3.40 -15.43
N TYR A 128 -6.44 4.32 -14.82
CA TYR A 128 -5.48 4.04 -13.76
C TYR A 128 -6.16 3.67 -12.44
N THR A 129 -7.14 4.46 -12.01
CA THR A 129 -7.96 4.16 -10.83
C THR A 129 -8.79 2.89 -11.01
N SER A 130 -9.31 2.64 -12.22
CA SER A 130 -9.98 1.37 -12.55
C SER A 130 -9.02 0.20 -12.50
N TYR A 131 -7.80 0.38 -12.99
CA TYR A 131 -6.75 -0.63 -12.97
C TYR A 131 -6.35 -0.99 -11.53
N VAL A 132 -6.02 0.01 -10.71
CA VAL A 132 -5.69 -0.20 -9.30
C VAL A 132 -6.87 -0.83 -8.57
N ALA A 133 -8.11 -0.41 -8.80
CA ALA A 133 -9.29 -1.03 -8.17
C ALA A 133 -9.51 -2.50 -8.58
N ALA A 134 -9.22 -2.85 -9.85
CA ALA A 134 -9.36 -4.19 -10.38
C ALA A 134 -8.23 -5.14 -9.91
N ASN A 135 -7.02 -4.61 -9.80
CA ASN A 135 -5.80 -5.40 -9.60
C ASN A 135 -5.22 -5.31 -8.19
N SER A 136 -5.53 -4.26 -7.42
CA SER A 136 -5.06 -3.93 -6.05
C SER A 136 -4.19 -5.02 -5.40
N VAL A 137 -2.89 -4.73 -5.30
CA VAL A 137 -1.88 -5.53 -4.60
C VAL A 137 -1.11 -4.61 -3.65
N GLY A 138 -0.82 -5.09 -2.45
CA GLY A 138 -0.12 -4.33 -1.42
C GLY A 138 -0.94 -3.16 -0.85
N GLY A 139 -0.26 -2.07 -0.52
CA GLY A 139 -0.79 -0.89 0.14
C GLY A 139 -0.81 -0.97 1.67
N ALA A 140 -0.84 0.20 2.30
CA ALA A 140 -0.94 0.37 3.75
C ALA A 140 -2.34 0.83 4.18
N PHE A 141 -2.85 0.22 5.25
CA PHE A 141 -4.01 0.73 5.98
C PHE A 141 -3.52 1.34 7.29
N VAL A 142 -3.80 2.64 7.49
CA VAL A 142 -3.45 3.37 8.70
C VAL A 142 -4.72 3.95 9.30
N TRP A 143 -5.02 3.57 10.55
CA TRP A 143 -6.16 4.09 11.30
C TRP A 143 -5.70 4.55 12.68
N VAL A 144 -5.78 5.87 12.90
CA VAL A 144 -5.53 6.51 14.19
C VAL A 144 -6.86 6.67 14.91
N GLN A 145 -7.00 6.10 16.10
CA GLN A 145 -8.21 6.22 16.89
C GLN A 145 -8.33 7.59 17.55
N GLU A 146 -9.56 7.96 17.91
CA GLU A 146 -9.85 9.22 18.59
C GLU A 146 -9.02 9.36 19.88
N GLY A 147 -8.39 10.53 20.05
CA GLY A 147 -7.57 10.83 21.23
C GLY A 147 -6.14 10.28 21.18
N ALA A 148 -5.80 9.40 20.23
CA ALA A 148 -4.43 8.93 20.07
C ALA A 148 -3.50 10.05 19.58
N LYS A 149 -2.31 10.13 20.16
CA LYS A 149 -1.24 11.06 19.77
C LYS A 149 -0.01 10.26 19.36
N ILE A 150 0.46 10.50 18.15
CA ILE A 150 1.62 9.84 17.57
C ILE A 150 2.72 10.89 17.45
N ASP A 151 3.77 10.75 18.27
CA ASP A 151 4.79 11.79 18.44
C ASP A 151 5.78 11.85 17.27
N TYR A 152 5.99 10.74 16.58
CA TYR A 152 6.88 10.64 15.42
C TYR A 152 6.12 10.23 14.15
N PRO A 153 6.62 10.59 12.95
CA PRO A 153 5.95 10.19 11.71
C PRO A 153 6.02 8.67 11.48
N ILE A 154 4.97 8.15 10.86
CA ILE A 154 5.03 6.84 10.19
C ILE A 154 5.63 7.10 8.80
N GLN A 155 6.67 6.36 8.43
CA GLN A 155 7.28 6.46 7.12
C GLN A 155 6.78 5.35 6.21
N ALA A 156 6.61 5.67 4.93
CA ALA A 156 6.23 4.71 3.90
C ALA A 156 7.18 4.85 2.72
N CYS A 157 7.71 3.72 2.25
CA CYS A 157 8.51 3.64 1.03
C CYS A 157 7.85 2.68 0.06
N LEU A 158 7.60 3.13 -1.17
CA LEU A 158 7.15 2.31 -2.28
C LEU A 158 8.29 2.28 -3.29
N PHE A 159 9.01 1.16 -3.31
CA PHE A 159 10.20 0.96 -4.12
C PHE A 159 9.85 0.10 -5.34
N MET A 160 10.18 0.60 -6.53
CA MET A 160 10.09 -0.18 -7.76
C MET A 160 11.51 -0.62 -8.15
N GLY A 161 11.75 -1.92 -8.22
CA GLY A 161 13.04 -2.48 -8.62
C GLY A 161 12.96 -3.43 -9.81
N THR A 162 11.77 -3.82 -10.24
CA THR A 162 11.57 -4.62 -11.45
C THR A 162 11.18 -3.73 -12.64
N ASP A 163 11.90 -3.88 -13.75
CA ASP A 163 11.58 -3.18 -15.00
C ASP A 163 10.20 -3.59 -15.54
N MET A 164 9.45 -2.62 -16.08
CA MET A 164 8.12 -2.82 -16.69
C MET A 164 7.10 -3.46 -15.73
N MET A 165 7.21 -3.21 -14.42
CA MET A 165 6.21 -3.58 -13.43
C MET A 165 5.03 -2.59 -13.42
N ALA A 166 3.80 -3.11 -13.30
CA ALA A 166 2.54 -2.37 -13.41
C ALA A 166 1.99 -1.87 -12.06
#